data_AF-A0A7I8MN39-F1
#
_entry.id   AF-A0A7I8MN39-F1
#
_cell.length_a   1.000
_cell.length_b   1.000
_cell.length_c   1.000
_cell.angle_alpha   90.00
_cell.angle_beta   90.00
_cell.angle_gamma   90.00
#
_symmetry.space_group_name_H-M   'P 1'
#
loop_
_entity.id
_entity.type
_entity.pdbx_description
1 polymer ?
#
loop_
_entity_poly.entity_id
_entity_poly.type
_entity_poly.pdbx_seq_one_letter_code
_entity_poly.pdbx_strand_id
1 'polypeptide(L)'
;MQKTWSYKNYEIKEGLKPGSAKFRYFFSVAKGDEKKCHYCVWIANDALSRFDPSKDFKAIISSQSETWREWVEAKIDAEDFRNRALKIDAAGQEEINLSAAKEHVPLD
;
A
#
# COMPACT_ATOMS: atom_id res chain seq x y z
N MET A 1 11.45 1.52 -7.76
CA MET A 1 11.65 0.05 -7.73
C MET A 1 10.27 -0.59 -7.68
N GLN A 2 9.98 -1.47 -8.64
CA GLN A 2 8.80 -2.34 -8.59
C GLN A 2 9.29 -3.76 -8.29
N LYS A 3 8.56 -4.49 -7.46
CA LYS A 3 8.84 -5.89 -7.12
C LYS A 3 7.57 -6.70 -7.35
N THR A 4 7.74 -7.97 -7.68
CA THR A 4 6.64 -8.91 -7.83
C THR A 4 6.91 -10.13 -6.96
N TRP A 5 5.89 -10.59 -6.25
CA TRP A 5 5.92 -11.79 -5.44
C TRP A 5 4.57 -12.49 -5.52
N SER A 6 4.50 -13.75 -5.07
CA SER A 6 3.30 -14.57 -5.20
C SER A 6 2.87 -15.14 -3.86
N TYR A 7 1.56 -15.26 -3.64
CA TYR A 7 0.97 -15.79 -2.41
C TYR A 7 -0.34 -16.51 -2.70
N LYS A 8 -0.49 -17.77 -2.28
CA LYS A 8 -1.73 -18.58 -2.40
C LYS A 8 -2.43 -18.49 -3.78
N ASN A 9 -1.65 -18.53 -4.86
CA ASN A 9 -2.07 -18.39 -6.27
C ASN A 9 -2.40 -16.97 -6.77
N TYR A 10 -2.13 -15.96 -5.96
CA TYR A 10 -2.17 -14.56 -6.36
C TYR A 10 -0.78 -14.06 -6.71
N GLU A 11 -0.69 -13.24 -7.76
CA GLU A 11 0.48 -12.43 -8.06
C GLU A 11 0.27 -11.04 -7.46
N ILE A 12 1.26 -10.56 -6.71
CA ILE A 12 1.26 -9.27 -6.06
C ILE A 12 2.41 -8.43 -6.62
N LYS A 13 2.05 -7.33 -7.28
CA LYS A 13 2.99 -6.33 -7.77
C LYS A 13 3.02 -5.16 -6.80
N GLU A 14 4.18 -4.88 -6.22
CA GLU A 14 4.37 -3.79 -5.28
C GLU A 14 5.33 -2.72 -5.82
N GLY A 15 5.13 -1.48 -5.40
CA GLY A 15 6.04 -0.41 -5.77
C GLY A 15 5.66 0.96 -5.25
N LEU A 16 6.62 1.88 -5.34
CA LEU A 16 6.35 3.29 -5.10
C LEU A 16 5.75 3.90 -6.37
N LYS A 17 4.67 4.68 -6.23
CA LYS A 17 4.10 5.41 -7.36
C LYS A 17 5.07 6.52 -7.81
N PRO A 18 5.56 6.50 -9.07
CA PRO A 18 6.47 7.53 -9.56
C PRO A 18 5.78 8.89 -9.65
N GLY A 19 6.53 9.97 -9.36
CA GLY A 19 6.07 11.35 -9.51
C GLY A 19 5.10 11.85 -8.43
N SER A 20 4.90 11.12 -7.33
CA SER A 20 4.08 11.61 -6.22
C SER A 20 4.92 12.38 -5.20
N ALA A 21 4.50 13.60 -4.87
CA ALA A 21 5.08 14.39 -3.78
C ALA A 21 4.83 13.77 -2.39
N LYS A 22 3.85 12.87 -2.29
CA LYS A 22 3.46 12.18 -1.07
C LYS A 22 3.89 10.72 -1.16
N PHE A 23 4.25 10.13 -0.02
CA PHE A 23 4.61 8.73 0.02
C PHE A 23 3.38 7.85 -0.26
N ARG A 24 3.39 7.19 -1.41
CA ARG A 24 2.32 6.29 -1.87
C ARG A 24 2.94 5.00 -2.40
N TYR A 25 2.84 3.96 -1.58
CA TYR A 25 3.26 2.61 -1.94
C TYR A 25 2.02 1.81 -2.36
N PHE A 26 2.08 1.10 -3.49
CA PHE A 26 0.96 0.34 -4.01
C PHE A 26 1.26 -1.15 -4.02
N PHE A 27 0.19 -1.93 -3.91
CA PHE A 27 0.13 -3.36 -4.16
C PHE A 27 -1.02 -3.62 -5.13
N SER A 28 -0.76 -4.32 -6.21
CA SER A 28 -1.77 -4.78 -7.15
C SER A 28 -1.84 -6.29 -7.08
N VAL A 29 -3.00 -6.83 -6.74
CA VAL A 29 -3.24 -8.27 -6.62
C VAL A 29 -3.95 -8.75 -7.86
N ALA A 30 -3.42 -9.80 -8.48
CA ALA A 30 -4.00 -10.47 -9.64
C ALA A 30 -4.02 -11.99 -9.42
N LYS A 31 -4.93 -12.68 -10.11
CA LYS A 31 -4.99 -14.14 -10.15
C LYS A 31 -5.07 -14.56 -11.62
N GLY A 32 -3.99 -15.14 -12.14
CA GLY A 32 -3.82 -15.28 -13.59
C GLY A 32 -3.84 -13.91 -14.27
N ASP A 33 -4.57 -13.79 -15.38
CA ASP A 33 -4.73 -12.53 -16.11
C ASP A 33 -5.77 -11.57 -15.48
N GLU A 34 -6.51 -12.00 -14.46
CA GLU A 34 -7.54 -11.19 -13.82
C GLU A 34 -6.99 -10.41 -12.63
N LYS A 35 -7.07 -9.09 -12.72
CA LYS A 35 -6.77 -8.19 -11.63
C LYS A 35 -7.89 -8.20 -10.60
N LYS A 36 -7.56 -8.50 -9.34
CA LYS A 36 -8.53 -8.63 -8.24
C LYS A 36 -8.74 -7.32 -7.49
N CYS A 37 -7.69 -6.70 -7.00
CA CYS A 37 -7.81 -5.51 -6.17
C CYS A 37 -6.50 -4.71 -6.09
N HIS A 38 -6.62 -3.56 -5.43
CA HIS A 38 -5.49 -2.71 -5.06
C HIS A 38 -5.44 -2.44 -3.58
N TYR A 39 -4.24 -2.58 -3.02
CA TYR A 39 -3.94 -2.03 -1.72
C TYR A 39 -2.93 -0.90 -1.85
N CYS A 40 -3.03 0.09 -0.99
CA CYS A 40 -2.14 1.23 -0.94
C CYS A 40 -1.68 1.47 0.50
N VAL A 41 -0.48 1.99 0.66
CA VAL A 41 0.02 2.56 1.91
C VAL A 41 0.30 4.04 1.65
N TRP A 42 -0.34 4.90 2.43
CA TRP A 42 -0.17 6.34 2.37
C TRP A 42 0.47 6.81 3.65
N ILE A 43 1.64 7.42 3.56
CA ILE A 43 2.30 8.01 4.74
C ILE A 43 2.29 9.52 4.56
N ALA A 44 1.68 10.22 5.51
CA ALA A 44 1.69 11.68 5.56
C ALA A 44 3.13 12.18 5.72
N ASN A 45 3.46 13.33 5.11
CA ASN A 45 4.82 13.87 5.13
C ASN A 45 5.35 14.14 6.56
N ASP A 46 4.44 14.47 7.48
CA ASP A 46 4.75 14.67 8.90
C ASP A 46 5.01 13.36 9.66
N ALA A 47 4.47 12.24 9.17
CA ALA A 47 4.68 10.91 9.74
C ALA A 47 5.92 10.19 9.19
N LEU A 48 6.51 10.64 8.08
CA LEU A 48 7.68 10.00 7.47
C LEU A 48 8.89 9.93 8.40
N SER A 49 9.12 10.98 9.20
CA SER A 49 10.21 11.05 10.18
C SER A 49 10.13 9.99 11.27
N ARG A 50 8.97 9.34 11.46
CA ARG A 50 8.79 8.21 12.38
C ARG A 50 9.45 6.93 11.88
N PHE A 51 9.62 6.81 10.56
CA PHE A 51 10.18 5.63 9.91
C PHE A 51 11.63 5.86 9.52
N ASP A 52 11.94 7.06 9.04
CA ASP A 52 13.30 7.47 8.69
C ASP A 52 13.46 8.98 8.92
N PRO A 53 14.43 9.43 9.73
CA PRO A 53 14.59 10.85 10.04
C PRO A 53 14.95 11.70 8.82
N SER A 54 15.59 11.10 7.80
CA SER A 54 15.89 11.75 6.51
C SER A 54 14.70 11.71 5.54
N LYS A 55 13.59 11.07 5.92
CA LYS A 55 12.40 10.85 5.10
C LYS A 55 12.73 10.13 3.79
N ASP A 56 13.78 9.32 3.77
CA ASP A 56 14.20 8.62 2.57
C ASP A 56 13.21 7.49 2.24
N PHE A 57 12.52 7.62 1.10
CA PHE A 57 11.47 6.67 0.76
C PHE A 57 12.00 5.25 0.57
N LYS A 58 13.24 5.09 0.11
CA LYS A 58 13.83 3.77 -0.11
C LYS A 58 14.15 3.09 1.22
N ALA A 59 14.68 3.83 2.20
CA ALA A 59 14.92 3.35 3.55
C ALA A 59 13.60 2.93 4.22
N ILE A 60 12.57 3.77 4.13
CA ILE A 60 11.24 3.49 4.67
C ILE A 60 10.66 2.22 4.05
N ILE A 61 10.68 2.09 2.71
CA ILE A 61 10.22 0.86 2.03
C ILE A 61 11.02 -0.35 2.50
N SER A 62 12.33 -0.23 2.64
CA SER A 62 13.18 -1.35 3.02
C SER A 62 12.87 -1.83 4.45
N SER A 63 12.59 -0.90 5.37
CA SER A 63 12.21 -1.22 6.75
C SER A 63 10.77 -1.76 6.87
N GLN A 64 9.83 -1.24 6.08
CA GLN A 64 8.40 -1.53 6.27
C GLN A 64 7.81 -2.53 5.27
N SER A 65 8.56 -2.91 4.21
CA SER A 65 8.04 -3.76 3.15
C SER A 65 7.55 -5.11 3.64
N GLU A 66 8.21 -5.72 4.63
CA GLU A 66 7.77 -7.00 5.21
C GLU A 66 6.43 -6.84 5.93
N THR A 67 6.32 -5.87 6.83
CA THR A 67 5.06 -5.58 7.56
C THR A 67 3.90 -5.29 6.61
N TRP A 68 4.14 -4.55 5.52
CA TRP A 68 3.09 -4.28 4.54
C TRP A 68 2.71 -5.52 3.72
N ARG A 69 3.65 -6.42 3.45
CA ARG A 69 3.35 -7.70 2.79
C ARG A 69 2.51 -8.58 3.70
N GLU A 70 2.86 -8.71 4.98
CA GLU A 70 2.06 -9.44 5.97
C GLU A 70 0.63 -8.89 6.05
N TRP A 71 0.48 -7.56 6.02
CA TRP A 71 -0.83 -6.93 5.95
C TRP A 71 -1.61 -7.33 4.68
N VAL A 72 -0.96 -7.34 3.51
CA VAL A 72 -1.58 -7.80 2.24
C VAL A 72 -1.96 -9.27 2.30
N GLU A 73 -1.10 -10.13 2.83
CA GLU A 73 -1.37 -11.56 3.02
C GLU A 73 -2.59 -11.76 3.90
N ALA A 74 -2.67 -11.07 5.03
CA ALA A 74 -3.83 -11.12 5.91
C ALA A 74 -5.14 -10.69 5.21
N LYS A 75 -5.10 -9.73 4.28
CA LYS A 75 -6.29 -9.36 3.48
C LYS A 75 -6.66 -10.43 2.46
N ILE A 76 -5.68 -11.08 1.84
CA ILE A 76 -5.91 -12.20 0.93
C ILE A 76 -6.52 -13.38 1.69
N ASP A 77 -6.01 -13.69 2.88
CA ASP A 77 -6.54 -14.73 3.77
C ASP A 77 -7.98 -14.48 4.22
N ALA A 78 -8.32 -13.21 4.47
CA ALA A 78 -9.69 -12.79 4.77
C ALA A 78 -10.60 -12.72 3.53
N GLU A 79 -10.10 -13.11 2.35
CA GLU A 79 -10.78 -12.97 1.05
C GLU A 79 -11.29 -11.54 0.77
N ASP A 80 -10.62 -10.54 1.35
CA ASP A 80 -11.06 -9.16 1.32
C ASP A 80 -10.46 -8.39 0.13
N PHE A 81 -10.97 -8.66 -1.07
CA PHE A 81 -10.49 -8.03 -2.31
C PHE A 81 -11.06 -6.62 -2.55
N ARG A 82 -11.36 -5.88 -1.49
CA ARG A 82 -11.76 -4.47 -1.60
C ARG A 82 -10.53 -3.60 -1.79
N ASN A 83 -10.65 -2.55 -2.58
CA ASN A 83 -9.56 -1.57 -2.69
C ASN A 83 -9.40 -0.88 -1.34
N ARG A 84 -8.18 -0.88 -0.78
CA ARG A 84 -7.90 -0.28 0.53
C ARG A 84 -6.66 0.60 0.52
N ALA A 85 -6.67 1.59 1.41
CA ALA A 85 -5.48 2.33 1.77
C ALA A 85 -5.21 2.20 3.28
N LEU A 86 -4.01 1.77 3.64
CA LEU A 86 -3.46 1.94 4.97
C LEU A 86 -2.89 3.36 5.07
N LYS A 87 -3.64 4.27 5.69
CA LYS A 87 -3.24 5.65 5.92
C LYS A 87 -2.47 5.73 7.24
N ILE A 88 -1.29 6.34 7.19
CA ILE A 88 -0.42 6.55 8.33
C ILE A 88 -0.16 8.04 8.44
N ASP A 89 -0.58 8.63 9.55
CA ASP A 89 -0.38 10.04 9.85
C ASP A 89 0.03 10.25 11.31
N ALA A 90 0.06 11.51 11.76
CA ALA A 90 0.47 11.85 13.12
C ALA A 90 -0.41 11.17 14.19
N ALA A 91 -1.68 10.89 13.92
CA ALA A 91 -2.59 10.25 14.86
C ALA A 91 -2.40 8.73 14.95
N GLY A 92 -1.81 8.09 13.93
CA GLY A 92 -1.58 6.64 13.93
C GLY A 92 -1.80 6.01 12.56
N GLN A 93 -2.27 4.76 12.56
CA GLN A 93 -2.59 3.98 11.36
C GLN A 93 -4.11 3.77 11.27
N GLU A 94 -4.68 4.03 10.09
CA GLU A 94 -6.10 3.88 9.79
C GLU A 94 -6.28 3.16 8.45
N GLU A 95 -7.23 2.22 8.38
CA GLU A 95 -7.57 1.52 7.14
C GLU A 95 -8.79 2.15 6.47
N ILE A 96 -8.58 2.70 5.27
CA ILE A 96 -9.62 3.32 4.46
C ILE A 96 -10.07 2.33 3.38
N ASN A 97 -11.38 2.14 3.26
CA ASN A 97 -11.98 1.39 2.15
C ASN A 97 -12.18 2.32 0.94
N LEU A 98 -11.36 2.13 -0.09
CA LEU A 98 -11.43 2.89 -1.34
C LEU A 98 -12.52 2.37 -2.30
N SER A 99 -12.98 1.12 -2.13
CA SER A 99 -14.09 0.57 -2.94
C SER A 99 -15.44 1.18 -2.58
N ALA A 100 -15.60 1.75 -1.38
CA ALA A 100 -16.83 2.44 -0.98
C ALA A 100 -16.95 3.85 -1.58
N ALA A 101 -15.84 4.44 -2.03
CA ALA A 101 -15.84 5.73 -2.69
C ALA A 101 -16.21 5.56 -4.17
N LYS A 102 -17.50 5.65 -4.51
CA LYS A 102 -17.98 5.82 -5.89
C LYS A 102 -17.57 7.16 -6.52
N GLU A 103 -16.90 8.01 -5.77
CA GLU A 103 -16.46 9.32 -6.24
C GLU A 103 -14.96 9.35 -6.15
N HIS A 104 -14.34 9.79 -7.26
CA HIS A 104 -12.96 10.25 -7.31
C HIS A 104 -12.58 10.86 -5.96
N VAL A 105 -11.75 10.18 -5.18
CA VAL A 105 -11.05 10.83 -4.08
C VAL A 105 -9.89 11.54 -4.78
N PRO A 106 -9.95 12.87 -5.02
CA PRO A 106 -8.77 13.61 -5.43
C PRO A 106 -7.79 13.49 -4.28
N LEU A 107 -6.79 12.65 -4.50
CA LEU A 107 -5.67 12.48 -3.60
C LEU A 107 -4.76 13.70 -3.80
N ASP A 108 -5.19 14.86 -3.30
CA ASP A 108 -4.36 16.05 -3.12
C ASP A 108 -3.14 15.68 -2.28
#